data_AF-A0A840IB40-F1
#
_entry.id   AF-A0A840IB40-F1
#
_cell.length_a   1.000
_cell.length_b   1.000
_cell.length_c   1.000
_cell.angle_alpha   90.00
_cell.angle_beta   90.00
_cell.angle_gamma   90.00
#
_symmetry.space_group_name_H-M   'P 1'
#
loop_
_entity.id
_entity.type
_entity.pdbx_description
1 polymer ?
#
loop_
_entity_poly.entity_id
_entity_poly.type
_entity_poly.pdbx_seq_one_letter_code
_entity_poly.pdbx_strand_id
1 'polypeptide(L)'
;MGRSLRPGARTAALATVVALPFAVGCGAEAPPPSACMQATGADVMRALDGAPDHAALADGTLLSECVDRAESDAQLQTLGLTFVAVSDQLAAQVGRDRDAAFRLGFLVGAAERGAGPTGGTQGELVQRLQQAIAFQAERARDRADVLRGIAAGRRAG
;
A
#
# COMPACT_ATOMS: atom_id res chain seq x y z
N MET A 1 -13.85 16.64 -84.13
CA MET A 1 -15.28 16.25 -83.95
C MET A 1 -15.41 15.79 -82.50
N GLY A 2 -15.73 16.67 -81.54
CA GLY A 2 -17.11 16.95 -81.11
C GLY A 2 -17.76 15.68 -80.57
N ARG A 3 -18.04 15.51 -79.27
CA ARG A 3 -19.06 16.23 -78.50
C ARG A 3 -18.82 16.14 -76.98
N SER A 4 -19.11 17.27 -76.33
CA SER A 4 -19.41 17.41 -74.90
C SER A 4 -20.82 16.90 -74.59
N LEU A 5 -21.09 16.43 -73.35
CA LEU A 5 -22.21 16.87 -72.48
C LEU A 5 -22.08 16.28 -71.06
N ARG A 6 -22.55 17.07 -70.09
CA ARG A 6 -22.32 17.07 -68.63
C ARG A 6 -23.41 16.26 -67.85
N PRO A 7 -23.77 16.59 -66.58
CA PRO A 7 -23.38 15.92 -65.33
C PRO A 7 -24.58 15.36 -64.52
N GLY A 8 -24.35 14.64 -63.43
CA GLY A 8 -25.38 14.31 -62.42
C GLY A 8 -24.72 13.74 -61.17
N ALA A 9 -24.53 14.50 -60.08
CA ALA A 9 -25.49 14.94 -59.08
C ALA A 9 -25.79 13.85 -58.01
N ARG A 10 -25.58 14.25 -56.73
CA ARG A 10 -26.15 13.72 -55.47
C ARG A 10 -25.41 12.50 -54.91
N THR A 11 -24.99 12.40 -53.64
CA THR A 11 -25.39 13.07 -52.39
C THR A 11 -24.27 12.91 -51.36
N ALA A 12 -23.93 13.99 -50.65
CA ALA A 12 -23.02 13.97 -49.52
C ALA A 12 -23.70 13.30 -48.31
N ALA A 13 -23.13 12.22 -47.79
CA ALA A 13 -23.53 11.60 -46.54
C ALA A 13 -22.76 12.26 -45.39
N LEU A 14 -23.47 13.05 -44.58
CA LEU A 14 -22.99 13.62 -43.32
C LEU A 14 -22.79 12.50 -42.29
N ALA A 15 -21.53 12.14 -42.01
CA ALA A 15 -21.18 11.27 -40.90
C ALA A 15 -21.32 12.04 -39.59
N THR A 16 -22.36 11.75 -38.82
CA THR A 16 -22.60 12.31 -37.49
C THR A 16 -21.66 11.59 -36.51
N VAL A 17 -20.59 12.26 -36.09
CA VAL A 17 -19.68 11.78 -35.04
C VAL A 17 -20.40 11.92 -33.70
N VAL A 18 -20.90 10.80 -33.18
CA VAL A 18 -21.43 10.71 -31.82
C VAL A 18 -20.22 10.75 -30.87
N ALA A 19 -19.98 11.91 -30.27
CA ALA A 19 -19.02 12.05 -29.18
C ALA A 19 -19.62 11.38 -27.93
N LEU A 20 -19.18 10.15 -27.63
CA LEU A 20 -19.40 9.58 -26.30
C LEU A 20 -18.56 10.39 -25.30
N PRO A 21 -19.15 11.02 -24.27
CA PRO A 21 -18.36 11.54 -23.17
C PRO A 21 -17.78 10.34 -22.42
N PHE A 22 -16.47 10.14 -22.52
CA PHE A 22 -15.74 9.32 -21.58
C PHE A 22 -15.88 9.99 -20.21
N ALA A 23 -16.83 9.52 -19.41
CA ALA A 23 -16.83 9.77 -17.98
C ALA A 23 -15.64 9.01 -17.39
N VAL A 24 -14.45 9.59 -17.52
CA VAL A 24 -13.31 9.24 -16.68
C VAL A 24 -13.70 9.74 -15.29
N GLY A 25 -14.33 8.87 -14.51
CA GLY A 25 -14.46 9.07 -13.09
C GLY A 25 -13.05 9.00 -12.52
N CYS A 26 -12.38 10.15 -12.40
CA CYS A 26 -11.32 10.30 -11.41
C CYS A 26 -11.97 9.99 -10.07
N GLY A 27 -11.75 8.79 -9.56
CA GLY A 27 -12.01 8.50 -8.16
C GLY A 27 -11.23 9.52 -7.36
N ALA A 28 -11.92 10.33 -6.55
CA ALA A 28 -11.21 11.07 -5.52
C ALA A 28 -10.82 10.02 -4.48
N GLU A 29 -9.55 9.62 -4.45
CA GLU A 29 -9.04 8.81 -3.36
C GLU A 29 -9.26 9.53 -2.03
N ALA A 30 -9.70 8.77 -1.02
CA ALA A 30 -9.99 9.30 0.29
C ALA A 30 -8.68 9.48 1.06
N PRO A 31 -8.48 10.62 1.76
CA PRO A 31 -7.30 10.80 2.58
C PRO A 31 -7.20 9.72 3.66
N PRO A 32 -5.99 9.44 4.18
CA PRO A 32 -5.83 8.45 5.22
C PRO A 32 -6.63 8.87 6.46
N PRO A 33 -7.23 7.91 7.19
CA PRO A 33 -7.90 8.20 8.45
C PRO A 33 -6.99 8.96 9.40
N SER A 34 -7.57 9.89 10.16
CA SER A 34 -6.79 10.73 11.09
C SER A 34 -6.02 9.89 12.12
N ALA A 35 -6.49 8.68 12.44
CA ALA A 35 -5.77 7.75 13.31
C ALA A 35 -4.41 7.34 12.73
N CYS A 36 -4.29 7.13 11.41
CA CYS A 36 -3.02 6.79 10.78
C CYS A 36 -1.95 7.87 10.96
N MET A 37 -2.37 9.14 10.92
CA MET A 37 -1.45 10.28 11.03
C MET A 37 -1.13 10.66 12.48
N GLN A 38 -1.99 10.27 13.43
CA GLN A 38 -1.83 10.55 14.85
C GLN A 38 -1.29 9.37 15.64
N ALA A 39 -1.25 8.16 15.05
CA ALA A 39 -0.76 6.97 15.70
C ALA A 39 0.69 7.15 16.14
N THR A 40 0.92 6.92 17.43
CA THR A 40 2.27 6.83 17.99
C THR A 40 2.85 5.44 17.77
N GLY A 41 4.16 5.27 17.98
CA GLY A 41 4.77 3.94 17.95
C GLY A 41 4.15 2.96 18.95
N ALA A 42 3.66 3.46 20.09
CA ALA A 42 2.95 2.65 21.07
C ALA A 42 1.58 2.16 20.56
N ASP A 43 0.90 2.96 19.75
CA ASP A 43 -0.39 2.59 19.16
C ASP A 43 -0.20 1.52 18.08
N VAL A 44 0.83 1.64 17.26
CA VAL A 44 1.19 0.61 16.27
C VAL A 44 1.65 -0.68 16.96
N MET A 45 2.46 -0.59 18.01
CA MET A 45 2.84 -1.77 18.81
C MET A 45 1.62 -2.48 19.40
N ARG A 46 0.65 -1.72 19.91
CA ARG A 46 -0.62 -2.27 20.43
C ARG A 46 -1.47 -2.88 19.32
N ALA A 47 -1.53 -2.27 18.14
CA ALA A 47 -2.20 -2.85 16.99
C ALA A 47 -1.58 -4.21 16.62
N LEU A 48 -0.25 -4.32 16.66
CA LEU A 48 0.46 -5.57 16.38
C LEU A 48 0.22 -6.69 17.40
N ASP A 49 -0.30 -6.38 18.60
CA ASP A 49 -0.76 -7.41 19.55
C ASP A 49 -1.97 -8.19 19.03
N GLY A 50 -2.74 -7.63 18.08
CA GLY A 50 -3.88 -8.30 17.44
C GLY A 50 -3.50 -9.26 16.29
N ALA A 51 -2.21 -9.34 15.94
CA ALA A 51 -1.73 -10.30 14.95
C ALA A 51 -1.85 -11.75 15.49
N PRO A 52 -2.17 -12.75 14.64
CA PRO A 52 -2.19 -12.71 13.18
C PRO A 52 -3.51 -12.24 12.55
N ASP A 53 -4.56 -12.02 13.34
CA ASP A 53 -5.92 -11.94 12.82
C ASP A 53 -6.35 -10.52 12.46
N HIS A 54 -6.00 -9.54 13.28
CA HIS A 54 -6.46 -8.16 13.10
C HIS A 54 -5.50 -7.15 13.75
N ALA A 55 -4.60 -6.57 12.94
CA ALA A 55 -3.72 -5.49 13.38
C ALA A 55 -4.31 -4.14 13.00
N ALA A 56 -5.17 -3.62 13.87
CA ALA A 56 -5.85 -2.35 13.68
C ALA A 56 -5.52 -1.35 14.78
N LEU A 57 -5.53 -0.06 14.41
CA LEU A 57 -5.53 1.05 15.35
C LEU A 57 -6.82 1.05 16.18
N ALA A 58 -6.87 1.89 17.22
CA ALA A 58 -8.00 1.92 18.15
C ALA A 58 -9.36 2.25 17.50
N ASP A 59 -9.37 2.90 16.33
CA ASP A 59 -10.57 3.20 15.56
C ASP A 59 -10.97 2.08 14.59
N GLY A 60 -10.24 0.97 14.57
CA GLY A 60 -10.46 -0.17 13.68
C GLY A 60 -9.73 -0.07 12.33
N THR A 61 -9.00 1.01 12.07
CA THR A 61 -8.24 1.16 10.81
C THR A 61 -7.07 0.17 10.78
N LEU A 62 -6.99 -0.65 9.73
CA LEU A 62 -5.89 -1.60 9.56
C LEU A 62 -4.55 -0.89 9.29
N LEU A 63 -3.44 -1.49 9.71
CA LEU A 63 -2.11 -0.94 9.41
C LEU A 63 -1.83 -0.90 7.91
N SER A 64 -2.28 -1.90 7.13
CA SER A 64 -2.18 -1.90 5.67
C SER A 64 -3.02 -0.80 5.02
N GLU A 65 -4.20 -0.50 5.56
CA GLU A 65 -5.08 0.57 5.10
C GLU A 65 -4.47 1.95 5.34
N CYS A 66 -3.70 2.13 6.42
CA CYS A 66 -2.90 3.33 6.62
C CYS A 66 -1.83 3.53 5.54
N VAL A 67 -1.21 2.45 5.06
CA VAL A 67 -0.19 2.51 3.99
C VAL A 67 -0.84 2.74 2.63
N ASP A 68 -1.94 2.04 2.35
CA ASP A 68 -2.74 2.18 1.11
C ASP A 68 -3.17 3.63 0.89
N ARG A 69 -3.73 4.27 1.92
CA ARG A 69 -4.26 5.64 1.83
C ARG A 69 -3.21 6.74 2.03
N ALA A 70 -1.95 6.41 2.25
CA ALA A 70 -0.89 7.41 2.34
C ALA A 70 -0.36 7.76 0.94
N GLU A 71 -0.96 8.76 0.30
CA GLU A 71 -0.68 9.07 -1.11
C GLU A 71 0.30 10.22 -1.33
N SER A 72 0.40 11.14 -0.36
CA SER A 72 1.34 12.26 -0.44
C SER A 72 2.66 11.95 0.27
N ASP A 73 3.74 12.55 -0.22
CA ASP A 73 5.07 12.44 0.39
C ASP A 73 5.06 12.80 1.89
N ALA A 74 4.28 13.81 2.29
CA ALA A 74 4.16 14.22 3.68
C ALA A 74 3.47 13.16 4.56
N GLN A 75 2.43 12.50 4.05
CA GLN A 75 1.75 11.41 4.75
C GLN A 75 2.66 10.19 4.86
N LEU A 76 3.35 9.84 3.76
CA LEU A 76 4.31 8.73 3.73
C LEU A 76 5.49 8.97 4.66
N GLN A 77 5.98 10.21 4.73
CA GLN A 77 7.03 10.58 5.67
C GLN A 77 6.55 10.44 7.12
N THR A 78 5.34 10.92 7.43
CA THR A 78 4.75 10.81 8.77
C THR A 78 4.58 9.34 9.18
N LEU A 79 3.95 8.54 8.31
CA LEU A 79 3.72 7.12 8.56
C LEU A 79 5.04 6.35 8.65
N GLY A 80 5.97 6.64 7.76
CA GLY A 80 7.27 5.99 7.69
C GLY A 80 8.12 6.24 8.93
N LEU A 81 8.10 7.45 9.51
CA LEU A 81 8.77 7.72 10.79
C LEU A 81 8.26 6.78 11.90
N THR A 82 6.94 6.63 12.01
CA THR A 82 6.34 5.76 13.04
C THR A 82 6.63 4.29 12.77
N PHE A 83 6.42 3.81 11.54
CA PHE A 83 6.57 2.39 11.21
C PHE A 83 8.02 1.92 11.25
N VAL A 84 8.97 2.75 10.79
CA VAL A 84 10.40 2.44 10.88
C VAL A 84 10.85 2.39 12.33
N ALA A 85 10.45 3.35 13.17
CA ALA A 85 10.80 3.33 14.59
C ALA A 85 10.29 2.08 15.31
N VAL A 86 9.05 1.65 15.01
CA VAL A 86 8.49 0.40 15.54
C VAL A 86 9.24 -0.81 15.02
N SER A 87 9.61 -0.81 13.74
CA SER A 87 10.40 -1.88 13.13
C SER A 87 11.76 -2.03 13.80
N ASP A 88 12.46 -0.93 14.04
CA ASP A 88 13.74 -0.91 14.73
C ASP A 88 13.61 -1.42 16.18
N GLN A 89 12.54 -1.01 16.87
CA GLN A 89 12.25 -1.48 18.22
C GLN A 89 11.97 -2.99 18.25
N LEU A 90 11.20 -3.52 17.31
CA LEU A 90 10.93 -4.96 17.20
C LEU A 90 12.21 -5.73 16.82
N ALA A 91 12.97 -5.21 15.86
CA ALA A 91 14.23 -5.76 15.41
C ALA A 91 15.23 -5.90 16.58
N ALA A 92 15.35 -4.89 17.44
CA ALA A 92 16.19 -4.94 18.64
C ALA A 92 15.74 -5.99 19.68
N GLN A 93 14.49 -6.47 19.61
CA GLN A 93 13.93 -7.48 20.52
C GLN A 93 14.00 -8.90 19.97
N VAL A 94 14.34 -9.07 18.68
CA VAL A 94 14.51 -10.39 18.06
C VAL A 94 15.55 -11.20 18.84
N GLY A 95 15.21 -12.46 19.13
CA GLY A 95 16.02 -13.37 19.94
C GLY A 95 15.87 -13.21 21.46
N ARG A 96 15.22 -12.14 21.95
CA ARG A 96 14.86 -11.94 23.37
C ARG A 96 13.37 -12.10 23.63
N ASP A 97 12.56 -11.62 22.69
CA ASP A 97 11.12 -11.82 22.67
C ASP A 97 10.77 -12.78 21.53
N ARG A 98 9.95 -13.80 21.85
CA ARG A 98 9.53 -14.83 20.90
C ARG A 98 8.57 -14.29 19.85
N ASP A 99 7.82 -13.23 20.17
CA ASP A 99 6.81 -12.69 19.27
C ASP A 99 7.35 -11.55 18.40
N ALA A 100 8.47 -10.93 18.79
CA ALA A 100 9.05 -9.79 18.09
C ALA A 100 9.40 -10.08 16.62
N ALA A 101 9.97 -11.25 16.33
CA ALA A 101 10.28 -11.67 14.97
C ALA A 101 9.02 -11.80 14.10
N PHE A 102 7.97 -12.39 14.65
CA PHE A 102 6.69 -12.53 13.97
C PHE A 102 6.02 -11.17 13.72
N ARG A 103 5.96 -10.30 14.74
CA ARG A 103 5.36 -8.95 14.64
C ARG A 103 6.11 -8.04 13.67
N LEU A 104 7.46 -8.12 13.66
CA LEU A 104 8.28 -7.41 12.68
C LEU A 104 7.92 -7.86 11.26
N GLY A 105 7.89 -9.17 11.03
CA GLY A 105 7.45 -9.72 9.74
C GLY A 105 6.03 -9.29 9.37
N PHE A 106 5.11 -9.32 10.33
CA PHE A 106 3.72 -8.92 10.13
C PHE A 106 3.61 -7.46 9.68
N LEU A 107 4.33 -6.54 10.34
CA LEU A 107 4.34 -5.13 9.96
C LEU A 107 4.83 -4.92 8.51
N VAL A 108 5.88 -5.64 8.10
CA VAL A 108 6.35 -5.60 6.71
C VAL A 108 5.31 -6.15 5.74
N GLY A 109 4.67 -7.28 6.08
CA GLY A 109 3.61 -7.85 5.25
C GLY A 109 2.38 -6.94 5.13
N ALA A 110 2.01 -6.23 6.20
CA ALA A 110 0.93 -5.25 6.19
C ALA A 110 1.26 -4.07 5.28
N ALA A 111 2.51 -3.58 5.34
CA ALA A 111 2.98 -2.53 4.44
C ALA A 111 3.04 -2.99 2.98
N GLU A 112 3.47 -4.23 2.71
CA GLU A 112 3.42 -4.83 1.36
C GLU A 112 1.98 -4.91 0.83
N ARG A 113 1.02 -5.24 1.68
CA ARG A 113 -0.40 -5.27 1.32
C ARG A 113 -0.90 -3.87 0.96
N GLY A 114 -0.60 -2.87 1.79
CA GLY A 114 -1.03 -1.50 1.57
C GLY A 114 -0.37 -0.83 0.36
N ALA A 115 0.90 -1.13 0.08
CA ALA A 115 1.59 -0.59 -1.10
C ALA A 115 1.06 -1.16 -2.43
N GLY A 116 0.34 -2.28 -2.39
CA GLY A 116 -0.18 -2.95 -3.56
C GLY A 116 0.90 -3.56 -4.48
N PRO A 117 0.50 -4.28 -5.54
CA PRO A 117 1.42 -5.00 -6.43
C PRO A 117 2.26 -4.11 -7.33
N THR A 118 1.83 -2.87 -7.57
CA THR A 118 2.58 -1.89 -8.38
C THR A 118 3.57 -1.08 -7.55
N GLY A 119 3.48 -1.15 -6.22
CA GLY A 119 4.42 -0.53 -5.28
C GLY A 119 4.70 0.93 -5.63
N GLY A 120 3.64 1.76 -5.64
CA GLY A 120 3.70 3.19 -5.98
C GLY A 120 4.65 4.00 -5.08
N THR A 121 4.29 5.21 -4.70
CA THR A 121 5.14 6.02 -3.80
C THR A 121 5.41 5.31 -2.44
N GLN A 122 4.51 4.40 -2.04
CA GLN A 122 4.61 3.54 -0.86
C GLN A 122 5.77 2.52 -0.92
N GLY A 123 6.30 2.19 -2.10
CA GLY A 123 7.33 1.15 -2.26
C GLY A 123 8.63 1.48 -1.52
N GLU A 124 8.92 2.76 -1.35
CA GLU A 124 10.08 3.24 -0.59
C GLU A 124 9.97 2.92 0.90
N LEU A 125 8.78 3.09 1.49
CA LEU A 125 8.50 2.67 2.86
C LEU A 125 8.69 1.17 3.03
N VAL A 126 8.11 0.36 2.13
CA VAL A 126 8.26 -1.10 2.17
C VAL A 126 9.74 -1.49 2.16
N GLN A 127 10.54 -0.88 1.29
CA GLN A 127 11.97 -1.15 1.20
C GLN A 127 12.72 -0.83 2.50
N ARG A 128 12.41 0.30 3.14
CA ARG A 128 13.00 0.67 4.46
C ARG A 128 12.63 -0.36 5.54
N LEU A 129 11.39 -0.83 5.56
CA LEU A 129 10.96 -1.85 6.53
C LEU A 129 11.63 -3.21 6.27
N GLN A 130 11.82 -3.60 5.01
CA GLN A 130 12.54 -4.81 4.66
C GLN A 130 14.02 -4.75 5.07
N GLN A 131 14.64 -3.57 5.02
CA GLN A 131 16.01 -3.38 5.53
C GLN A 131 16.12 -3.70 7.03
N ALA A 132 15.10 -3.38 7.83
CA ALA A 132 15.08 -3.72 9.26
C ALA A 132 15.10 -5.25 9.51
N ILE A 133 14.51 -6.04 8.61
CA ILE A 133 14.54 -7.51 8.67
C ILE A 133 15.91 -8.07 8.29
N ALA A 134 16.54 -7.50 7.26
CA ALA A 134 17.76 -8.04 6.68
C ALA A 134 18.90 -8.20 7.70
N PHE A 135 18.96 -7.31 8.69
CA PHE A 135 19.97 -7.35 9.77
C PHE A 135 19.67 -8.37 10.87
N GLN A 136 18.44 -8.89 11.00
CA GLN A 136 18.03 -9.72 12.14
C GLN A 136 17.94 -11.22 11.83
N ALA A 137 17.98 -11.60 10.55
CA ALA A 137 17.70 -12.97 10.11
C ALA A 137 18.88 -13.96 10.27
N GLU A 138 19.76 -13.76 11.25
CA GLU A 138 20.95 -14.62 11.44
C GLU A 138 20.60 -16.01 12.02
N ARG A 139 19.49 -16.14 12.76
CA ARG A 139 19.02 -17.43 13.29
C ARG A 139 17.87 -18.00 12.47
N ALA A 140 17.92 -19.31 12.23
CA ALA A 140 16.91 -20.00 11.43
C ALA A 140 15.48 -19.91 12.00
N ARG A 141 15.32 -19.91 13.33
CA ARG A 141 14.02 -19.75 14.00
C ARG A 141 13.44 -18.35 13.78
N ASP A 142 14.24 -17.33 14.07
CA ASP A 142 13.87 -15.92 13.89
C ASP A 142 13.48 -15.65 12.42
N ARG A 143 14.24 -16.19 11.47
CA ARG A 143 13.92 -16.12 10.03
C ARG A 143 12.58 -16.78 9.69
N ALA A 144 12.30 -17.97 10.23
CA ALA A 144 11.03 -18.66 9.97
C ALA A 144 9.84 -17.85 10.54
N ASP A 145 9.99 -17.27 11.72
CA ASP A 145 8.94 -16.49 12.38
C ASP A 145 8.68 -15.18 11.64
N VAL A 146 9.73 -14.49 11.18
CA VAL A 146 9.61 -13.32 10.29
C VAL A 146 8.84 -13.68 9.02
N LEU A 147 9.21 -14.77 8.33
CA LEU A 147 8.53 -15.16 7.09
C LEU A 147 7.05 -15.51 7.31
N ARG A 148 6.71 -16.17 8.43
CA ARG A 148 5.31 -16.41 8.82
C ARG A 148 4.58 -15.10 9.10
N GLY A 149 5.24 -14.17 9.78
CA GLY A 149 4.74 -12.82 10.02
C GLY A 149 4.38 -12.11 8.72
N ILE A 150 5.32 -12.04 7.77
CA ILE A 150 5.11 -11.40 6.46
C ILE A 150 3.89 -12.00 5.75
N ALA A 151 3.78 -13.34 5.71
CA ALA A 151 2.67 -14.01 5.07
C ALA A 151 1.32 -13.76 5.78
N ALA A 152 1.31 -13.56 7.09
CA ALA A 152 0.12 -13.16 7.84
C ALA A 152 -0.24 -11.70 7.58
N GLY A 153 0.72 -10.78 7.66
CA GLY A 153 0.53 -9.36 7.39
C GLY A 153 -0.01 -9.08 5.98
N ARG A 154 0.49 -9.80 4.97
CA ARG A 154 -0.04 -9.68 3.60
C ARG A 154 -1.51 -10.08 3.45
N ARG A 155 -2.04 -10.89 4.37
CA ARG A 155 -3.43 -11.39 4.34
C ARG A 155 -4.37 -10.61 5.24
N ALA A 156 -3.89 -10.20 6.42
CA ALA A 156 -4.72 -9.74 7.53
C ALA A 156 -4.22 -8.45 8.19
N GLY A 157 -3.05 -7.95 7.77
CA GLY A 157 -2.52 -6.66 8.22
C GLY A 157 -3.26 -5.50 7.61
#